data_AF-A0A6B3FDC3-F1
#
_entry.id   AF-A0A6B3FDC3-F1
#
_cell.length_a   1.000
_cell.length_b   1.000
_cell.length_c   1.000
_cell.angle_alpha   90.00
_cell.angle_beta   90.00
_cell.angle_gamma   90.00
#
_symmetry.space_group_name_H-M   'P 1'
#
loop_
_entity.id
_entity.type
_entity.pdbx_description
1 polymer ?
#
loop_
_entity_poly.entity_id
_entity_poly.type
_entity_poly.pdbx_seq_one_letter_code
_entity_poly.pdbx_strand_id
1 'polypeptide(L)'
;VVGSWTGIPAGRLLEGETRKLLRMEEELGRRLIGQKEAVAAVSDAVRRTRAGIADPDRPTGSFLFLGPTGVGKTELAKALADFLFD
;
A
#
# COMPACT_ATOMS: atom_id res chain seq x y z
N VAL A 1 -0.21 -10.90 -19.96
CA VAL A 1 1.08 -10.84 -20.65
C VAL A 1 2.00 -9.76 -20.05
N VAL A 2 1.56 -8.50 -19.88
CA VAL A 2 2.39 -7.46 -19.23
C VAL A 2 2.56 -7.69 -17.71
N GLY A 3 1.48 -7.94 -16.97
CA GLY A 3 1.58 -8.15 -15.51
C GLY A 3 2.33 -9.43 -15.08
N SER A 4 2.38 -10.44 -15.95
CA SER A 4 3.15 -11.68 -15.72
C SER A 4 4.66 -11.49 -15.91
N TRP A 5 5.10 -10.42 -16.57
CA TRP A 5 6.52 -10.13 -16.79
C TRP A 5 7.05 -9.05 -15.86
N THR A 6 6.21 -8.14 -15.37
CA THR A 6 6.63 -7.05 -14.47
C THR A 6 6.42 -7.35 -12.99
N GLY A 7 5.63 -8.40 -12.65
CA GLY A 7 5.16 -8.61 -11.28
C GLY A 7 4.13 -7.56 -10.81
N ILE A 8 3.72 -6.64 -11.69
CA ILE A 8 2.75 -5.59 -11.39
C ILE A 8 1.40 -5.99 -12.02
N PRO A 9 0.34 -6.27 -11.23
CA PRO A 9 -0.96 -6.67 -11.75
C PRO A 9 -1.52 -5.62 -12.72
N ALA A 10 -1.63 -5.98 -14.00
CA ALA A 10 -2.13 -5.08 -15.05
C ALA A 10 -3.64 -5.24 -15.20
N GLY A 11 -4.39 -4.23 -14.76
CA GLY A 11 -5.68 -3.85 -15.36
C GLY A 11 -6.77 -4.91 -15.33
N ARG A 12 -7.28 -5.22 -14.14
CA ARG A 12 -8.71 -5.42 -13.81
C ARG A 12 -8.77 -5.79 -12.35
N LEU A 13 -9.40 -4.94 -11.54
CA LEU A 13 -9.85 -5.30 -10.21
C LEU A 13 -10.83 -6.47 -10.38
N LEU A 14 -10.33 -7.70 -10.25
CA LEU A 14 -11.15 -8.81 -9.78
C LEU A 14 -11.63 -8.37 -8.41
N GLU A 15 -12.93 -8.30 -8.14
CA GLU A 15 -13.54 -7.78 -6.89
C GLU A 15 -12.78 -8.12 -5.59
N GLY A 16 -12.07 -9.25 -5.56
CA GLY A 16 -11.17 -9.65 -4.46
C GLY A 16 -10.09 -8.61 -4.13
N GLU A 17 -9.48 -7.94 -5.11
CA GLU A 17 -8.44 -6.94 -4.87
C GLU A 17 -9.03 -5.68 -4.22
N THR A 18 -10.20 -5.22 -4.68
CA THR A 18 -10.92 -4.12 -4.03
C THR A 18 -11.29 -4.45 -2.59
N ARG A 19 -11.81 -5.66 -2.33
CA ARG A 19 -12.10 -6.13 -0.97
C ARG A 19 -10.84 -6.26 -0.11
N LYS A 20 -9.69 -6.62 -0.69
CA LYS A 20 -8.38 -6.62 -0.01
C LYS A 20 -8.04 -5.20 0.45
N LEU A 21 -8.10 -4.22 -0.46
CA LEU A 21 -7.77 -2.81 -0.19
C LEU A 21 -8.64 -2.14 0.87
N LEU A 22 -9.92 -2.50 0.97
CA LEU A 22 -10.81 -1.99 2.01
C LEU A 22 -10.38 -2.39 3.43
N ARG A 23 -9.63 -3.48 3.58
CA ARG A 23 -9.11 -3.98 4.86
C ARG A 23 -7.64 -3.62 5.10
N MET A 24 -7.03 -2.83 4.20
CA MET A 24 -5.59 -2.54 4.22
C MET A 24 -5.12 -1.93 5.54
N GLU A 25 -5.84 -0.96 6.08
CA GLU A 25 -5.48 -0.31 7.35
C GLU A 25 -5.54 -1.27 8.53
N GLU A 26 -6.52 -2.17 8.53
CA GLU A 26 -6.65 -3.21 9.56
C GLU A 26 -5.48 -4.20 9.48
N GLU A 27 -5.18 -4.71 8.28
CA GLU A 27 -4.10 -5.68 8.06
C GLU A 27 -2.72 -5.10 8.40
N LEU A 28 -2.43 -3.87 7.95
CA LEU A 28 -1.19 -3.18 8.33
C LEU A 28 -1.16 -2.85 9.82
N GLY A 29 -2.30 -2.46 10.38
CA GLY A 29 -2.45 -2.14 11.80
C GLY A 29 -2.22 -3.32 12.74
N ARG A 30 -2.38 -4.58 12.27
CA ARG A 30 -2.02 -5.78 13.05
C ARG A 30 -0.51 -5.87 13.33
N ARG A 31 0.33 -5.34 12.44
CA ARG A 31 1.80 -5.33 12.57
C ARG A 31 2.33 -4.00 13.10
N LEU A 32 1.68 -2.89 12.75
CA LEU A 32 2.10 -1.55 13.13
C LEU A 32 1.18 -0.93 14.20
N ILE A 33 1.49 -1.24 15.45
CA ILE A 33 0.77 -0.71 16.61
C ILE A 33 1.14 0.76 16.84
N GLY A 34 0.13 1.61 17.02
CA GLY A 34 0.31 3.03 17.36
C GLY A 34 0.68 3.95 16.19
N GLN A 35 0.73 3.45 14.95
CA GLN A 35 1.11 4.23 13.75
C GLN A 35 -0.06 4.48 12.80
N LYS A 36 -1.25 4.77 13.35
CA LYS A 36 -2.50 4.88 12.57
C LYS A 36 -2.43 5.91 11.44
N GLU A 37 -1.82 7.07 11.69
CA GLU A 37 -1.71 8.16 10.71
C GLU A 37 -0.85 7.75 9.51
N ALA A 38 0.30 7.13 9.75
CA ALA A 38 1.19 6.65 8.69
C ALA A 38 0.52 5.54 7.86
N VAL A 39 -0.17 4.61 8.53
CA VAL A 39 -0.93 3.54 7.88
C VAL A 39 -2.06 4.11 7.01
N ALA A 40 -2.82 5.07 7.52
CA ALA A 40 -3.91 5.72 6.77
C ALA A 40 -3.38 6.48 5.54
N ALA A 41 -2.30 7.24 5.68
CA ALA A 41 -1.70 8.01 4.58
C ALA A 41 -1.22 7.11 3.43
N VAL A 42 -0.56 5.99 3.77
CA VAL A 42 -0.12 5.01 2.76
C VAL A 42 -1.32 4.32 2.10
N SER A 43 -2.31 3.91 2.90
CA SER A 43 -3.49 3.21 2.39
C SER A 43 -4.32 4.09 1.45
N ASP A 44 -4.45 5.39 1.74
CA ASP A 44 -5.12 6.35 0.87
C ASP A 44 -4.45 6.48 -0.50
N ALA A 45 -3.12 6.66 -0.52
CA ALA A 45 -2.37 6.78 -1.78
C ALA A 45 -2.54 5.54 -2.66
N VAL A 46 -2.42 4.34 -2.07
CA VAL A 46 -2.62 3.07 -2.79
C VAL A 46 -4.04 2.97 -3.35
N ARG A 47 -5.07 3.30 -2.56
CA ARG A 47 -6.46 3.28 -3.02
C ARG A 47 -6.71 4.27 -4.15
N ARG A 48 -6.17 5.50 -4.08
CA ARG A 48 -6.31 6.49 -5.16
C ARG A 48 -5.71 6.01 -6.47
N THR A 49 -4.53 5.39 -6.44
CA THR A 49 -3.93 4.83 -7.65
C THR A 49 -4.73 3.65 -8.19
N ARG A 50 -5.18 2.73 -7.33
CA ARG A 50 -5.97 1.57 -7.75
C ARG A 50 -7.36 1.95 -8.29
N ALA A 51 -7.93 3.05 -7.81
CA ALA A 51 -9.17 3.61 -8.32
C ALA A 51 -9.01 4.41 -9.64
N GLY A 52 -7.77 4.57 -10.15
CA GLY A 52 -7.51 5.37 -11.35
C GLY A 52 -7.68 6.87 -11.14
N ILE A 53 -7.65 7.35 -9.88
CA ILE A 53 -7.78 8.77 -9.52
C ILE A 53 -6.41 9.46 -9.55
N ALA A 54 -5.32 8.70 -9.41
CA ALA A 54 -3.96 9.23 -9.44
C ALA A 54 -3.49 9.57 -10.87
N ASP A 55 -2.63 10.57 -10.97
CA ASP A 55 -1.93 10.95 -12.21
C ASP A 55 -1.08 9.77 -12.74
N PRO A 56 -1.29 9.32 -13.99
CA PRO A 56 -0.55 8.18 -14.56
C PRO A 56 0.95 8.46 -14.76
N ASP A 57 1.37 9.72 -14.81
CA ASP A 57 2.78 10.12 -15.00
C ASP A 57 3.53 10.25 -13.66
N ARG A 58 2.90 9.88 -12.54
CA ARG A 58 3.47 9.98 -11.19
C ARG A 58 3.53 8.62 -10.49
N PRO A 59 4.47 8.43 -9.54
CA PRO A 59 4.48 7.24 -8.70
C PRO A 59 3.20 7.15 -7.86
N THR A 60 2.78 5.92 -7.55
CA THR A 60 1.63 5.61 -6.68
C THR A 60 1.68 6.37 -5.35
N GLY A 61 2.88 6.47 -4.78
CA GLY A 61 3.16 7.28 -3.61
C GLY A 61 4.67 7.38 -3.40
N SER A 62 5.11 8.52 -2.88
CA SER A 62 6.49 8.73 -2.45
C SER A 62 6.45 9.19 -1.00
N PHE A 63 7.02 8.39 -0.09
CA PHE A 63 6.92 8.60 1.35
C PHE A 63 8.29 8.77 1.97
N LEU A 64 8.40 9.68 2.94
CA LEU A 64 9.55 9.83 3.80
C LEU A 64 9.09 9.67 5.26
N PHE A 65 9.46 8.55 5.89
CA PHE A 65 9.15 8.30 7.29
C PHE A 65 10.29 8.79 8.18
N LEU A 66 9.98 9.68 9.13
CA LEU A 66 10.95 10.26 10.07
C LEU A 66 10.55 9.95 11.51
N GLY A 67 11.55 9.75 12.38
CA GLY A 67 11.33 9.49 13.80
C GLY A 67 12.47 8.68 14.43
N PRO A 68 12.43 8.45 15.75
CA PRO A 68 13.44 7.66 16.48
C PRO A 68 13.60 6.22 15.96
N THR A 69 14.69 5.55 16.28
CA THR A 69 14.87 4.13 15.96
C THR A 69 13.83 3.26 16.69
N GLY A 70 13.47 2.11 16.11
CA GLY A 70 12.53 1.17 16.73
C GLY A 70 11.03 1.48 16.59
N VAL A 71 10.64 2.63 16.05
CA VAL A 71 9.20 3.03 15.96
C VAL A 71 8.40 2.38 14.82
N GLY A 72 9.01 1.49 14.03
CA GLY A 72 8.31 0.74 12.97
C GLY A 72 8.37 1.33 11.55
N LYS A 73 9.24 2.32 11.27
CA LYS A 73 9.38 2.90 9.91
C LYS A 73 9.70 1.86 8.83
N THR A 74 10.70 1.01 9.07
CA THR A 74 11.08 -0.08 8.16
C THR A 74 10.01 -1.16 8.11
N GLU A 75 9.33 -1.40 9.23
CA GLU A 75 8.26 -2.39 9.31
C GLU A 75 7.06 -1.98 8.45
N LEU A 76 6.73 -0.67 8.37
CA LEU A 76 5.68 -0.17 7.50
C LEU A 76 5.96 -0.51 6.03
N ALA A 77 7.21 -0.32 5.58
CA ALA A 77 7.60 -0.63 4.22
C ALA A 77 7.50 -2.14 3.92
N LYS A 78 7.93 -2.99 4.86
CA LYS A 78 7.81 -4.45 4.73
C LYS A 78 6.36 -4.91 4.71
N ALA A 79 5.56 -4.50 5.70
CA ALA A 79 4.16 -4.85 5.79
C ALA A 79 3.36 -4.39 4.56
N LEU A 80 3.67 -3.21 4.02
CA LEU A 80 3.09 -2.73 2.77
C LEU A 80 3.47 -3.61 1.58
N ALA A 81 4.75 -3.98 1.45
CA ALA A 81 5.21 -4.85 0.36
C ALA A 81 4.51 -6.21 0.42
N ASP A 82 4.52 -6.85 1.60
CA ASP A 82 3.85 -8.13 1.82
C ASP A 82 2.35 -8.03 1.47
N PHE A 83 1.67 -6.98 1.95
CA PHE A 83 0.25 -6.79 1.64
C PHE A 83 -0.05 -6.60 0.14
N LEU A 84 0.83 -5.94 -0.61
CA LEU A 84 0.61 -5.63 -2.02
C LEU A 84 0.98 -6.79 -2.96
N PHE A 85 1.95 -7.62 -2.59
CA PHE A 85 2.59 -8.56 -3.51
C PHE A 85 2.57 -10.02 -3.08
N ASP A 86 2.29 -10.33 -1.80
CA ASP A 86 1.87 -11.68 -1.35
C ASP A 86 0.33 -11.81 -1.38
#